data_AF-A0A943G5A3-F1
#
_entry.id   AF-A0A943G5A3-F1
#
_cell.length_a   1.000
_cell.length_b   1.000
_cell.length_c   1.000
_cell.angle_alpha   90.00
_cell.angle_beta   90.00
_cell.angle_gamma   90.00
#
_symmetry.space_group_name_H-M   'P 1'
#
loop_
_entity.id
_entity.type
_entity.pdbx_description
1 polymer ?
#
loop_
_entity_poly.entity_id
_entity_poly.type
_entity_poly.pdbx_seq_one_letter_code
_entity_poly.pdbx_strand_id
1 'polypeptide(L)'
;MKIKIVYPIPPKTSDRRRRLLSFFRVPVYVGGLCSVIVNLCVGGKAWSVIVLIGLYMLWTLLLSPAVVECNRISLWIRLIASSCVMLACIDVFLAPGLITHVVPLVCFGGVVVCSVLFFTDLTRQLQNAFPFIFFLLLCFLASSAVLLFDRFRQISPLWPFIVLCPLCGTLLLVLFALSGGAFFRELPRRFHM
;
A
#
# COMPACT_ATOMS: atom_id res chain seq x y z
N MET A 1 -43.63 -11.09 -17.26
CA MET A 1 -43.21 -10.30 -16.08
C MET A 1 -42.14 -9.30 -16.52
N LYS A 2 -42.33 -7.99 -16.28
CA LYS A 2 -41.31 -6.97 -16.55
C LYS A 2 -40.39 -6.88 -15.34
N ILE A 3 -39.14 -7.32 -15.49
CA ILE A 3 -38.11 -7.21 -14.46
C ILE A 3 -37.73 -5.72 -14.36
N LYS A 4 -38.14 -5.07 -13.26
CA LYS A 4 -37.81 -3.67 -12.98
C LYS A 4 -36.37 -3.64 -12.45
N ILE A 5 -35.42 -3.21 -13.27
CA ILE A 5 -34.02 -3.06 -12.87
C ILE A 5 -33.98 -1.90 -11.85
N VAL A 6 -33.78 -2.23 -10.56
CA VAL A 6 -33.72 -1.26 -9.45
C VAL A 6 -32.34 -0.62 -9.31
N TYR A 7 -31.32 -1.20 -9.96
CA TYR A 7 -29.97 -0.68 -9.91
C TYR A 7 -29.78 0.49 -10.88
N PRO A 8 -29.10 1.56 -10.44
CA PRO A 8 -28.75 2.66 -11.33
C PRO A 8 -27.87 2.12 -12.46
N ILE A 9 -28.26 2.45 -13.70
CA ILE A 9 -27.50 2.10 -14.90
C ILE A 9 -26.13 2.78 -14.75
N PRO A 10 -25.01 2.04 -14.83
CA PRO A 10 -23.69 2.63 -14.63
C PRO A 10 -23.46 3.75 -15.67
N PRO A 11 -22.94 4.92 -15.26
CA PRO A 11 -22.80 6.06 -16.15
C PRO A 11 -21.85 5.75 -17.32
N LYS A 12 -22.21 6.24 -18.51
CA LYS A 12 -21.53 6.02 -19.81
C LYS A 12 -20.11 6.61 -19.90
N THR A 13 -19.60 7.23 -18.82
CA THR A 13 -18.23 7.76 -18.69
C THR A 13 -17.14 6.66 -18.70
N SER A 14 -17.56 5.38 -18.63
CA SER A 14 -16.69 4.20 -18.63
C SER A 14 -15.95 3.95 -19.96
N ASP A 15 -16.47 4.39 -21.10
CA ASP A 15 -15.95 3.96 -22.41
C ASP A 15 -14.61 4.63 -22.78
N ARG A 16 -14.44 5.93 -22.50
CA ARG A 16 -13.19 6.64 -22.78
C ARG A 16 -12.05 6.12 -21.90
N ARG A 17 -12.34 5.88 -20.62
CA ARG A 17 -11.38 5.28 -19.67
C ARG A 17 -11.04 3.86 -20.08
N ARG A 18 -12.01 3.00 -20.43
CA ARG A 18 -11.76 1.64 -20.92
C ARG A 18 -10.89 1.62 -22.18
N ARG A 19 -11.12 2.52 -23.14
CA ARG A 19 -10.26 2.65 -24.32
C ARG A 19 -8.83 3.08 -23.97
N LEU A 20 -8.68 4.04 -23.06
CA LEU A 20 -7.37 4.46 -22.52
C LEU A 20 -6.64 3.31 -21.83
N LEU A 21 -7.31 2.56 -20.95
CA LEU A 21 -6.71 1.38 -20.31
C LEU A 21 -6.33 0.32 -21.35
N SER A 22 -7.16 0.07 -22.35
CA SER A 22 -6.85 -0.89 -23.41
C SER A 22 -5.64 -0.47 -24.24
N PHE A 23 -5.50 0.83 -24.50
CA PHE A 23 -4.34 1.38 -25.20
C PHE A 23 -3.05 1.25 -24.38
N PHE A 24 -3.09 1.57 -23.08
CA PHE A 24 -1.93 1.44 -22.18
C PHE A 24 -1.61 0.00 -21.78
N ARG A 25 -2.55 -0.93 -21.93
CA ARG A 25 -2.35 -2.36 -21.61
C ARG A 25 -1.25 -2.98 -22.45
N VAL A 26 -1.27 -2.74 -23.76
CA VAL A 26 -0.30 -3.30 -24.72
C VAL A 26 1.14 -2.86 -24.42
N PRO A 27 1.46 -1.55 -24.29
CA PRO A 27 2.84 -1.12 -24.01
C PRO A 27 3.32 -1.57 -22.62
N VAL A 28 2.42 -1.71 -21.63
CA VAL A 28 2.79 -2.24 -20.30
C VAL A 28 3.23 -3.71 -20.41
N TYR A 29 2.48 -4.54 -21.13
CA TYR A 29 2.87 -5.95 -21.33
C TYR A 29 4.13 -6.09 -22.18
N VAL A 30 4.23 -5.34 -23.27
CA VAL A 30 5.41 -5.34 -24.14
C VAL A 30 6.64 -4.86 -23.36
N GLY A 31 6.53 -3.77 -22.60
CA GLY A 31 7.61 -3.27 -21.75
C GLY A 31 8.05 -4.29 -20.70
N GLY A 32 7.11 -5.00 -20.07
CA GLY A 32 7.41 -6.09 -19.15
C GLY A 32 8.19 -7.23 -19.83
N LEU A 33 7.70 -7.72 -20.96
CA LEU A 33 8.38 -8.77 -21.75
C LEU A 33 9.78 -8.35 -22.19
N CYS A 34 9.91 -7.15 -22.78
CA CYS A 34 11.20 -6.61 -23.21
C CYS A 34 12.18 -6.52 -22.05
N SER A 35 11.75 -6.08 -20.87
CA SER A 35 12.63 -5.97 -19.69
C SER A 35 13.20 -7.32 -19.24
N VAL A 36 12.40 -8.39 -19.33
CA VAL A 36 12.86 -9.75 -18.99
C VAL A 36 13.83 -10.27 -20.04
N ILE A 37 13.50 -10.09 -21.33
CA ILE A 37 14.35 -10.54 -22.45
C ILE A 37 15.72 -9.85 -22.39
N VAL A 38 15.74 -8.52 -22.22
CA VAL A 38 17.00 -7.76 -22.11
C VAL A 38 17.82 -8.23 -20.91
N ASN A 39 17.18 -8.48 -19.77
CA ASN A 39 17.88 -8.98 -18.58
C ASN A 39 18.49 -10.37 -18.79
N LEU A 40 17.81 -11.25 -19.53
CA LEU A 40 18.36 -12.57 -19.91
C LEU A 40 19.52 -12.45 -20.90
N CYS A 41 19.45 -11.51 -21.86
CA CYS A 41 20.49 -11.31 -22.86
C CYS A 41 21.75 -10.63 -22.30
N VAL A 42 21.60 -9.65 -21.41
CA VAL A 42 22.73 -8.89 -20.83
C VAL A 42 23.42 -9.71 -19.74
N GLY A 43 22.65 -10.54 -19.00
CA GLY A 43 23.14 -11.22 -17.81
C GLY A 43 23.46 -10.25 -16.66
N GLY A 44 23.42 -10.74 -15.42
CA GLY A 44 23.74 -9.94 -14.22
C GLY A 44 22.66 -10.00 -13.14
N LYS A 45 22.58 -8.93 -12.32
CA LYS A 45 21.57 -8.78 -11.25
C LYS A 45 20.15 -8.78 -11.83
N ALA A 46 19.12 -9.06 -11.05
CA ALA A 46 17.74 -9.18 -11.56
C ALA A 46 16.98 -7.84 -11.59
N TRP A 47 17.46 -6.86 -12.38
CA TRP A 47 16.84 -5.52 -12.49
C TRP A 47 15.47 -5.55 -13.19
N SER A 48 15.20 -6.58 -14.01
CA SER A 48 13.88 -6.80 -14.62
C SER A 48 12.76 -6.96 -13.59
N VAL A 49 13.03 -7.53 -12.40
CA VAL A 49 12.04 -7.70 -11.33
C VAL A 49 11.56 -6.34 -10.81
N ILE A 50 12.47 -5.38 -10.66
CA ILE A 50 12.16 -4.01 -10.21
C ILE A 50 11.27 -3.31 -11.25
N VAL A 51 11.58 -3.49 -12.53
CA VAL A 51 10.79 -2.94 -13.65
C VAL A 51 9.38 -3.52 -13.67
N LEU A 52 9.24 -4.83 -13.46
CA LEU A 52 7.93 -5.49 -13.38
C LEU A 52 7.09 -4.98 -12.19
N ILE A 53 7.70 -4.80 -11.02
CA ILE A 53 7.01 -4.26 -9.84
C ILE A 53 6.59 -2.80 -10.08
N GLY A 54 7.45 -1.99 -10.69
CA GLY A 54 7.14 -0.60 -11.06
C GLY A 54 5.99 -0.51 -12.07
N LEU A 55 5.99 -1.37 -13.10
CA LEU A 55 4.90 -1.48 -14.06
C LEU A 55 3.58 -1.91 -13.38
N TYR A 56 3.66 -2.87 -12.46
CA TYR A 56 2.50 -3.30 -11.67
C TYR A 56 1.93 -2.18 -10.80
N MET A 57 2.78 -1.40 -10.13
CA MET A 57 2.35 -0.22 -9.37
C MET A 57 1.69 0.83 -10.26
N LEU A 58 2.32 1.15 -11.37
CA LEU A 58 1.80 2.13 -12.32
C LEU A 58 0.43 1.70 -12.84
N TRP A 59 0.28 0.40 -13.12
CA TRP A 59 -0.99 -0.18 -13.54
C TRP A 59 -2.08 -0.08 -12.46
N THR A 60 -1.75 -0.44 -11.21
CA THR A 60 -2.73 -0.52 -10.11
C THR A 60 -3.09 0.83 -9.52
N LEU A 61 -2.14 1.78 -9.44
CA LEU A 61 -2.34 3.09 -8.82
C LEU A 61 -2.86 4.15 -9.81
N LEU A 62 -2.31 4.20 -11.03
CA LEU A 62 -2.64 5.26 -12.00
C LEU A 62 -3.73 4.84 -12.99
N LEU A 63 -3.60 3.65 -13.59
CA LEU A 63 -4.45 3.25 -14.71
C LEU A 63 -5.76 2.60 -14.26
N SER A 64 -5.71 1.72 -13.27
CA SER A 64 -6.88 0.99 -12.77
C SER A 64 -7.09 1.11 -11.25
N PRO A 65 -7.25 2.33 -10.69
CA PRO A 65 -7.79 2.44 -9.35
C PRO A 65 -9.19 1.81 -9.36
N ALA A 66 -9.35 0.75 -8.55
CA ALA A 66 -10.62 0.05 -8.37
C ALA A 66 -11.66 1.04 -7.84
N VAL A 67 -12.61 1.40 -8.71
CA VAL A 67 -13.56 2.49 -8.48
C VAL A 67 -14.50 2.22 -7.29
N VAL A 68 -14.63 0.95 -6.92
CA VAL A 68 -15.51 0.46 -5.85
C VAL A 68 -14.94 0.76 -4.45
N GLU A 69 -13.63 1.01 -4.33
CA GLU A 69 -12.91 1.17 -3.05
C GLU A 69 -12.20 2.52 -2.95
N CYS A 70 -12.57 3.52 -3.75
CA CYS A 70 -11.94 4.84 -3.80
C CYS A 70 -12.21 5.69 -2.53
N ASN A 71 -11.82 5.20 -1.35
CA ASN A 71 -11.48 6.06 -0.24
C ASN A 71 -10.08 6.63 -0.51
N ARG A 72 -9.93 7.97 -0.46
CA ARG A 72 -8.66 8.65 -0.71
C ARG A 72 -7.53 8.07 0.14
N ILE A 73 -7.83 7.72 1.39
CA ILE A 73 -6.89 7.09 2.33
C ILE A 73 -6.40 5.74 1.82
N SER A 74 -7.30 4.86 1.36
CA SER A 74 -6.92 3.53 0.87
C SER A 74 -6.00 3.61 -0.35
N LEU A 75 -6.13 4.64 -1.18
CA LEU A 75 -5.23 4.89 -2.30
C LEU A 75 -3.84 5.29 -1.81
N TRP A 76 -3.74 6.21 -0.86
CA TRP A 76 -2.47 6.61 -0.26
C TRP A 76 -1.77 5.45 0.45
N ILE A 77 -2.51 4.65 1.22
CA ILE A 77 -1.98 3.45 1.87
C ILE A 77 -1.46 2.45 0.84
N ARG A 78 -2.21 2.19 -0.24
CA ARG A 78 -1.73 1.30 -1.33
C ARG A 78 -0.46 1.85 -1.98
N LEU A 79 -0.39 3.16 -2.21
CA LEU A 79 0.80 3.81 -2.76
C LEU A 79 2.00 3.61 -1.83
N ILE A 80 1.85 3.90 -0.53
CA ILE A 80 2.93 3.77 0.46
C ILE A 80 3.36 2.30 0.60
N ALA A 81 2.41 1.39 0.80
CA ALA A 81 2.68 -0.04 0.97
C ALA A 81 3.41 -0.60 -0.26
N SER A 82 2.93 -0.26 -1.46
CA SER A 82 3.60 -0.68 -2.68
C SER A 82 5.01 -0.08 -2.75
N SER A 83 5.21 1.21 -2.45
CA SER A 83 6.53 1.87 -2.48
C SER A 83 7.54 1.18 -1.56
N CYS A 84 7.09 0.74 -0.38
CA CYS A 84 7.88 -0.06 0.55
C CYS A 84 8.27 -1.42 -0.06
N VAL A 85 7.34 -2.12 -0.71
CA VAL A 85 7.62 -3.40 -1.40
C VAL A 85 8.64 -3.20 -2.52
N MET A 86 8.51 -2.14 -3.31
CA MET A 86 9.46 -1.83 -4.37
C MET A 86 10.87 -1.58 -3.82
N LEU A 87 10.99 -0.79 -2.74
CA LEU A 87 12.27 -0.57 -2.07
C LEU A 87 12.87 -1.86 -1.50
N ALA A 88 12.05 -2.73 -0.92
CA ALA A 88 12.51 -4.02 -0.43
C ALA A 88 13.06 -4.91 -1.57
N CYS A 89 12.42 -4.91 -2.73
CA CYS A 89 12.92 -5.64 -3.89
C CYS A 89 14.23 -5.04 -4.44
N ILE A 90 14.36 -3.71 -4.47
CA ILE A 90 15.61 -3.05 -4.89
C ILE A 90 16.78 -3.48 -3.99
N ASP A 91 16.56 -3.56 -2.68
CA ASP A 91 17.60 -3.95 -1.72
C ASP A 91 18.03 -5.41 -1.91
N VAL A 92 17.08 -6.33 -2.11
CA VAL A 92 17.37 -7.75 -2.32
C VAL A 92 18.10 -8.01 -3.64
N PHE A 93 17.69 -7.35 -4.72
CA PHE A 93 18.18 -7.66 -6.07
C PHE A 93 19.35 -6.79 -6.54
N LEU A 94 19.50 -5.57 -6.04
CA LEU A 94 20.42 -4.58 -6.61
C LEU A 94 21.55 -4.19 -5.65
N ALA A 95 21.19 -3.68 -4.47
CA ALA A 95 22.12 -3.10 -3.51
C ALA A 95 21.61 -3.26 -2.07
N PRO A 96 22.14 -4.23 -1.30
CA PRO A 96 21.74 -4.44 0.08
C PRO A 96 22.22 -3.27 0.96
N GLY A 97 21.36 -2.81 1.86
CA GLY A 97 21.63 -1.73 2.83
C GLY A 97 20.77 -0.47 2.65
N LEU A 98 19.91 -0.44 1.65
CA LEU A 98 18.98 0.67 1.38
C LEU A 98 17.73 0.58 2.27
N ILE A 99 17.33 -0.64 2.65
CA ILE A 99 16.17 -0.89 3.53
C ILE A 99 16.31 -0.18 4.88
N THR A 100 17.51 -0.16 5.46
CA THR A 100 17.69 0.32 6.84
C THR A 100 17.44 1.82 6.99
N HIS A 101 17.70 2.59 5.93
CA HIS A 101 17.55 4.05 5.94
C HIS A 101 16.26 4.53 5.28
N VAL A 102 15.95 4.01 4.10
CA VAL A 102 14.92 4.62 3.23
C VAL A 102 13.53 4.12 3.60
N VAL A 103 13.38 2.83 3.92
CA VAL A 103 12.07 2.23 4.21
C VAL A 103 11.40 2.87 5.44
N PRO A 104 12.08 3.05 6.58
CA PRO A 104 11.47 3.68 7.74
C PRO A 104 11.08 5.14 7.50
N LEU A 105 11.85 5.86 6.70
CA LEU A 105 11.58 7.26 6.35
C LEU A 105 10.30 7.37 5.50
N VAL A 106 10.15 6.47 4.52
CA VAL A 106 8.95 6.39 3.67
C VAL A 106 7.74 5.96 4.51
N CYS A 107 7.90 4.98 5.40
CA CYS A 107 6.83 4.58 6.33
C CYS A 107 6.44 5.73 7.27
N PHE A 108 7.40 6.47 7.83
CA PHE A 108 7.14 7.62 8.69
C PHE A 108 6.35 8.70 7.95
N GLY A 109 6.82 9.13 6.78
CA GLY A 109 6.10 10.11 5.95
C GLY A 109 4.71 9.61 5.55
N GLY A 110 4.60 8.31 5.24
CA GLY A 110 3.34 7.68 4.91
C GLY A 110 2.34 7.69 6.07
N VAL A 111 2.78 7.37 7.29
CA VAL A 111 1.94 7.43 8.50
C VAL A 111 1.51 8.87 8.78
N VAL A 112 2.39 9.85 8.65
CA VAL A 112 2.06 11.27 8.83
C VAL A 112 1.02 11.75 7.81
N VAL A 113 1.20 11.43 6.53
CA VAL A 113 0.24 11.82 5.48
C VAL A 113 -1.11 11.14 5.71
N CYS A 114 -1.10 9.84 6.04
CA CYS A 114 -2.32 9.09 6.30
C CYS A 114 -3.03 9.57 7.58
N SER A 115 -2.30 9.94 8.63
CA SER A 115 -2.89 10.47 9.85
C SER A 115 -3.52 11.84 9.62
N VAL A 116 -2.86 12.75 8.90
CA VAL A 116 -3.44 14.06 8.53
C VAL A 116 -4.73 13.86 7.73
N LEU A 117 -4.70 12.99 6.71
CA LEU A 117 -5.89 12.64 5.93
C LEU A 117 -6.98 12.01 6.79
N PHE A 118 -6.59 11.20 7.79
CA PHE A 118 -7.51 10.58 8.74
C PHE A 118 -8.23 11.62 9.62
N PHE A 119 -7.50 12.65 10.06
CA PHE A 119 -8.04 13.69 10.93
C PHE A 119 -8.93 14.69 10.20
N THR A 120 -8.78 14.87 8.88
CA THR A 120 -9.64 15.80 8.12
C THR A 120 -11.11 15.40 8.08
N ASP A 121 -11.44 14.10 8.10
CA ASP A 121 -12.82 13.60 8.00
C ASP A 121 -13.08 12.42 8.99
N LEU A 122 -12.79 12.64 10.27
CA LEU A 122 -12.83 11.60 11.33
C LEU A 122 -14.10 10.76 11.34
N THR A 123 -15.28 11.37 11.32
CA THR A 123 -16.57 10.67 11.45
C THR A 123 -16.84 9.73 10.27
N ARG A 124 -16.52 10.16 9.06
CA ARG A 124 -16.70 9.37 7.84
C ARG A 124 -15.63 8.30 7.70
N GLN A 125 -14.42 8.57 8.19
CA GLN A 125 -13.28 7.68 8.02
C GLN A 125 -13.14 6.65 9.12
N LEU A 126 -13.70 6.88 10.32
CA LEU A 126 -13.83 5.84 11.35
C LEU A 126 -14.62 4.63 10.83
N GLN A 127 -15.65 4.86 10.00
CA GLN A 127 -16.43 3.78 9.35
C GLN A 127 -15.60 2.95 8.36
N ASN A 128 -14.51 3.52 7.81
CA ASN A 128 -13.61 2.87 6.86
C ASN A 128 -12.16 2.84 7.37
N ALA A 129 -11.97 2.76 8.70
CA ALA A 129 -10.66 2.83 9.32
C ALA A 129 -9.83 1.55 9.15
N PHE A 130 -10.45 0.43 8.79
CA PHE A 130 -9.79 -0.88 8.63
C PHE A 130 -8.48 -0.84 7.82
N PRO A 131 -8.42 -0.29 6.59
CA PRO A 131 -7.17 -0.20 5.83
C PRO A 131 -6.07 0.59 6.56
N PHE A 132 -6.44 1.65 7.28
CA PHE A 132 -5.49 2.48 8.04
C PHE A 132 -4.98 1.76 9.30
N ILE A 133 -5.87 1.11 10.05
CA ILE A 133 -5.49 0.28 11.21
C ILE A 133 -4.58 -0.86 10.77
N PHE A 134 -4.92 -1.55 9.68
CA PHE A 134 -4.11 -2.64 9.16
C PHE A 134 -2.71 -2.17 8.72
N PHE A 135 -2.63 -1.02 8.06
CA PHE A 135 -1.36 -0.39 7.70
C PHE A 135 -0.51 -0.05 8.93
N LEU A 136 -1.10 0.59 9.95
CA LEU A 136 -0.41 0.90 11.21
C LEU A 136 0.08 -0.36 11.93
N LEU A 137 -0.74 -1.41 11.96
CA LEU A 137 -0.40 -2.69 12.58
C LEU A 137 0.78 -3.35 11.84
N LEU A 138 0.76 -3.36 10.50
CA LEU A 138 1.88 -3.88 9.70
C LEU A 138 3.17 -3.08 9.96
N CYS A 139 3.10 -1.74 9.98
CA CYS A 139 4.27 -0.92 10.29
C CYS A 139 4.80 -1.17 11.71
N PHE A 140 3.91 -1.34 12.69
CA PHE A 140 4.27 -1.66 14.07
C PHE A 140 4.92 -3.04 14.20
N LEU A 141 4.36 -4.07 13.55
CA LEU A 141 4.94 -5.41 13.55
C LEU A 141 6.28 -5.45 12.82
N ALA A 142 6.40 -4.78 11.67
CA ALA A 142 7.65 -4.72 10.92
C ALA A 142 8.75 -4.01 11.74
N SER A 143 8.42 -2.86 12.35
CA SER A 143 9.38 -2.11 13.15
C SER A 143 9.77 -2.85 14.43
N SER A 144 8.81 -3.51 15.10
CA SER A 144 9.10 -4.30 16.31
C SER A 144 9.90 -5.56 15.97
N ALA A 145 9.62 -6.23 14.85
CA ALA A 145 10.42 -7.35 14.38
C ALA A 145 11.88 -6.92 14.14
N VAL A 146 12.12 -5.80 13.45
CA VAL A 146 13.49 -5.30 13.24
C VAL A 146 14.20 -5.00 14.56
N LEU A 147 13.54 -4.36 15.52
CA LEU A 147 14.12 -4.06 16.83
C LEU A 147 14.40 -5.32 17.68
N LEU A 148 13.55 -6.34 17.60
CA LEU A 148 13.76 -7.61 18.31
C LEU A 148 14.86 -8.46 17.67
N PHE A 149 14.91 -8.50 16.33
CA PHE A 149 15.91 -9.24 15.57
C PHE A 149 17.25 -8.51 15.43
N ASP A 150 17.33 -7.24 15.79
CA ASP A 150 18.58 -6.47 15.78
C ASP A 150 19.68 -7.12 16.65
N ARG A 151 19.28 -7.77 17.76
CA ARG A 151 20.15 -8.61 18.61
C ARG A 151 20.93 -9.69 17.84
N PHE A 152 20.45 -10.11 16.66
CA PHE A 152 21.10 -11.12 15.82
C PHE A 152 21.77 -10.55 14.56
N ARG A 153 21.38 -9.36 14.09
CA ARG A 153 21.73 -8.88 12.75
C ARG A 153 22.52 -7.57 12.73
N GLN A 154 22.76 -6.95 13.90
CA GLN A 154 23.65 -5.80 14.09
C GLN A 154 23.40 -4.70 13.04
N ILE A 155 22.13 -4.29 12.96
CA ILE A 155 21.62 -3.42 11.91
C ILE A 155 21.87 -1.97 12.32
N SER A 156 22.88 -1.33 11.76
CA SER A 156 23.10 0.11 11.93
C SER A 156 22.50 0.88 10.75
N PRO A 157 21.75 1.99 10.94
CA PRO A 157 21.30 2.62 12.19
C PRO A 157 19.86 2.26 12.62
N LEU A 158 19.62 2.25 13.93
CA LEU A 158 18.35 1.83 14.54
C LEU A 158 17.36 2.97 14.84
N TRP A 159 17.85 4.21 14.87
CA TRP A 159 17.04 5.38 15.21
C TRP A 159 15.73 5.50 14.42
N PRO A 160 15.63 5.15 13.11
CA PRO A 160 14.39 5.35 12.37
C PRO A 160 13.27 4.43 12.89
N PHE A 161 13.62 3.19 13.25
CA PHE A 161 12.69 2.20 13.77
C PHE A 161 12.26 2.50 15.21
N ILE A 162 13.17 3.06 16.01
CA ILE A 162 12.87 3.50 17.39
C ILE A 162 11.84 4.64 17.40
N VAL A 163 11.85 5.54 16.41
CA VAL A 163 10.86 6.62 16.31
C VAL A 163 9.54 6.13 15.70
N LEU A 164 9.62 5.26 14.68
CA LEU A 164 8.44 4.77 13.97
C LEU A 164 7.54 3.89 14.85
N CYS A 165 8.14 3.04 15.69
CA CYS A 165 7.43 2.11 16.57
C CYS A 165 6.45 2.82 17.54
N PRO A 166 6.89 3.77 18.40
CA PRO A 166 6.00 4.48 19.32
C PRO A 166 5.01 5.38 18.59
N LEU A 167 5.37 5.94 17.44
CA LEU A 167 4.43 6.73 16.63
C LEU A 167 3.26 5.86 16.14
N CYS A 168 3.55 4.66 15.64
CA CYS A 168 2.50 3.72 15.23
C CYS A 168 1.70 3.22 16.44
N GLY A 169 2.36 2.90 17.56
CA GLY A 169 1.71 2.43 18.78
C GLY A 169 0.77 3.47 19.41
N THR A 170 1.20 4.73 19.49
CA THR A 170 0.38 5.84 20.01
C THR A 170 -0.83 6.11 19.13
N LEU A 171 -0.66 6.12 17.79
CA LEU A 171 -1.78 6.26 16.86
C LEU A 171 -2.76 5.08 16.95
N LEU A 172 -2.28 3.84 17.10
CA LEU A 172 -3.14 2.68 17.33
C LEU A 172 -3.94 2.81 18.62
N LEU A 173 -3.32 3.24 19.72
CA LEU A 173 -4.02 3.48 21.00
C LEU A 173 -5.07 4.59 20.88
N VAL A 174 -4.75 5.68 20.20
CA VAL A 174 -5.69 6.78 19.95
C VAL A 174 -6.88 6.29 19.11
N LEU A 175 -6.63 5.54 18.04
CA LEU A 175 -7.70 4.95 17.22
C LEU A 175 -8.55 3.96 18.01
N PHE A 176 -7.93 3.15 18.86
CA PHE A 176 -8.63 2.22 19.73
C PHE A 176 -9.57 2.97 20.68
N ALA A 177 -9.06 4.01 21.36
CA ALA A 177 -9.86 4.86 22.25
C ALA A 177 -11.00 5.58 21.52
N LEU A 178 -10.76 6.10 20.31
CA LEU A 178 -11.75 6.82 19.50
C LEU A 178 -12.82 5.91 18.90
N SER A 179 -12.43 4.71 18.45
CA SER A 179 -13.36 3.76 17.83
C SER A 179 -14.38 3.21 18.83
N GLY A 180 -14.03 3.18 20.12
CA GLY A 180 -14.82 2.53 21.16
C GLY A 180 -15.13 1.07 20.80
N GLY A 181 -15.86 0.35 21.66
CA GLY A 181 -16.29 -1.03 21.37
C GLY A 181 -17.12 -1.20 20.07
N ALA A 182 -17.45 -0.11 19.35
CA ALA A 182 -18.14 -0.15 18.06
C ALA A 182 -17.34 -0.88 16.98
N PHE A 183 -16.00 -0.78 16.98
CA PHE A 183 -15.16 -1.52 16.03
C PHE A 183 -15.27 -3.04 16.20
N PHE A 184 -15.20 -3.51 17.45
CA PHE A 184 -15.40 -4.94 17.76
C PHE A 184 -16.83 -5.40 17.47
N ARG A 185 -17.80 -4.50 17.55
CA ARG A 185 -19.20 -4.78 17.22
C ARG A 185 -19.44 -4.92 15.71
N GLU A 186 -18.64 -4.26 14.88
CA GLU A 186 -18.70 -4.34 13.41
C GLU A 186 -17.82 -5.44 12.81
N LEU A 187 -16.76 -5.87 13.51
CA LEU A 187 -15.88 -6.96 13.11
C LEU A 187 -16.64 -8.26 12.71
N PRO A 188 -17.54 -8.82 13.54
CA PRO A 188 -18.26 -10.05 13.18
C PRO A 188 -19.16 -9.86 11.94
N ARG A 189 -19.75 -8.66 11.78
CA ARG A 189 -20.60 -8.35 10.61
C ARG A 189 -19.81 -8.30 9.30
N ARG A 190 -18.52 -7.92 9.34
CA ARG A 190 -17.67 -7.82 8.13
C ARG A 190 -17.02 -9.15 7.75
N PHE A 191 -16.76 -10.02 8.71
CA PHE A 191 -16.17 -11.33 8.46
C PHE A 191 -17.18 -12.47 8.31
N HIS A 192 -18.49 -12.15 8.29
CA HIS A 192 -19.58 -13.14 8.23
C HIS A 192 -19.36 -14.30 9.21
N MET A 193 -18.93 -13.97 10.44
CA MET A 193 -18.80 -14.91 11.55
C MET A 193 -20.02 -14.81 12.46
#